data_AF-A0A318J7S7-F1
#
_entry.id   AF-A0A318J7S7-F1
#
_cell.length_a   1.000
_cell.length_b   1.000
_cell.length_c   1.000
_cell.angle_alpha   90.00
_cell.angle_beta   90.00
_cell.angle_gamma   90.00
#
_symmetry.space_group_name_H-M   'P 1'
#
loop_
_entity.id
_entity.type
_entity.pdbx_description
1 polymer ?
#
loop_
_entity_poly.entity_id
_entity_poly.type
_entity_poly.pdbx_seq_one_letter_code
_entity_poly.pdbx_strand_id
1 'polypeptide(L)'
;MKIVACLFFFLFASLTSQVHAQAPADSLKPQATQTLDALKATIEKIRKETNTPAVGIALVSKDGPYWLAGLGEANLEKHVKADENTLFRIGSVSKMFVGLAVLKLVEEGKLHLDDKLSALAPEVEFKNPWETSRPVLLVHLLEHTTGWEDGHLVEAGFKAPDNISLKDDLAFHPHSRVSRWMPGSRYAYCNSGPVVAAYIVEKISGKKFEDYMQETFFTPLQMPTTSYFETENVKRLGVKQYADGQVEAYRHELGRPSGSINSSAREMANFLQLLILRGQFGGQQLLSASSIDRMEQGKTTTGAAKGILQAYGIASHAYGYDGYQVPFYGHTGHSGAGLTRLAYAPSLQQGFVIMLSAENYDAESRMSAAIQKFLLKDTVKKALPDKPLPPAFQQLDGWYQQINPRYEVLRYIADVMSYTRFSVVGNKLQRTSLFEGDESEDGAYNEQLLMDADSGLPKIAIVNDPLAGEAVQIENDLYKRLSPLHFYGLLALFGTWLVFILLNFVMAAITGLRRIAGKGQPIANARLLFMPVLASLILIWFKNSGAIFGNAAAQWGSVSATSLNVMLGSLAYAAVSLYCLWLAFQQIRISANRYVHWYASILSVLHAGIVVYLLCYGIIGIRTWA
;
A
#
# COMPACT_ATOMS: atom_id res chain seq x y z
N MET A 1 23.34 -16.10 0.98
CA MET A 1 22.22 -15.13 0.89
C MET A 1 20.92 -15.69 1.45
N LYS A 2 20.38 -16.83 0.97
CA LYS A 2 19.08 -17.37 1.46
C LYS A 2 18.94 -17.50 2.98
N ILE A 3 19.95 -18.04 3.68
CA ILE A 3 19.91 -18.19 5.16
C ILE A 3 19.93 -16.83 5.87
N VAL A 4 20.72 -15.86 5.39
CA VAL A 4 20.78 -14.50 5.97
C VAL A 4 19.47 -13.77 5.71
N ALA A 5 18.88 -13.92 4.52
CA ALA A 5 17.57 -13.37 4.18
C ALA A 5 16.44 -13.97 5.03
N CYS A 6 16.43 -15.29 5.26
CA CYS A 6 15.47 -15.95 6.15
C CYS A 6 15.60 -15.47 7.61
N LEU A 7 16.82 -15.34 8.13
CA LEU A 7 17.04 -14.82 9.49
C LEU A 7 16.66 -13.33 9.59
N PHE A 8 16.90 -12.54 8.54
CA PHE A 8 16.46 -11.15 8.42
C PHE A 8 14.94 -11.01 8.48
N PHE A 9 14.26 -11.87 7.74
CA PHE A 9 12.81 -11.97 7.72
C PHE A 9 12.25 -12.25 9.12
N PHE A 10 12.85 -13.12 9.92
CA PHE A 10 12.41 -13.37 11.31
C PHE A 10 12.59 -12.17 12.27
N LEU A 11 13.57 -11.29 12.04
CA LEU A 11 13.80 -10.11 12.89
C LEU A 11 12.97 -8.90 12.49
N PHE A 12 12.64 -8.75 11.20
CA PHE A 12 11.87 -7.61 10.68
C PHE A 12 10.40 -7.94 10.37
N ALA A 13 10.02 -9.21 10.22
CA ALA A 13 8.60 -9.59 10.09
C ALA A 13 7.90 -9.44 11.44
N SER A 14 7.13 -8.37 11.59
CA SER A 14 5.99 -8.30 12.49
C SER A 14 4.85 -7.78 11.64
N LEU A 15 3.97 -8.71 11.22
CA LEU A 15 2.71 -8.44 10.51
C LEU A 15 2.81 -7.53 9.27
N THR A 16 3.56 -7.93 8.25
CA THR A 16 3.22 -7.64 6.85
C THR A 16 3.95 -8.64 5.96
N SER A 17 3.39 -9.83 5.85
CA SER A 17 3.74 -10.77 4.78
C SER A 17 2.61 -11.80 4.70
N GLN A 18 1.50 -11.43 4.06
CA GLN A 18 0.90 -12.41 3.18
C GLN A 18 1.81 -12.48 1.97
N VAL A 19 2.76 -13.42 2.05
CA VAL A 19 3.46 -13.95 0.90
C VAL A 19 2.38 -14.32 -0.10
N HIS A 20 2.25 -13.54 -1.16
CA HIS A 20 1.47 -13.94 -2.32
C HIS A 20 2.25 -15.08 -2.96
N ALA A 21 1.84 -16.31 -2.70
CA ALA A 21 2.13 -17.37 -3.65
C ALA A 21 1.30 -17.04 -4.90
N GLN A 22 1.94 -16.53 -5.95
CA GLN A 22 1.40 -16.71 -7.28
C GLN A 22 1.12 -18.20 -7.45
N ALA A 23 -0.14 -18.53 -7.73
CA ALA A 23 -0.49 -19.89 -8.12
C ALA A 23 0.38 -20.27 -9.33
N PRO A 24 0.94 -21.48 -9.37
CA PRO A 24 1.79 -21.89 -10.48
C PRO A 24 1.03 -21.70 -11.80
N ALA A 25 1.73 -21.13 -12.78
CA ALA A 25 1.26 -21.00 -14.15
C ALA A 25 0.99 -22.39 -14.72
N ASP A 26 -0.25 -22.86 -14.60
CA ASP A 26 -0.71 -24.06 -15.26
C ASP A 26 -0.75 -23.77 -16.77
N SER A 27 0.25 -24.32 -17.46
CA SER A 27 0.46 -24.22 -18.89
C SER A 27 -0.76 -24.72 -19.69
N LEU A 28 -1.18 -23.89 -20.65
CA LEU A 28 -1.79 -24.24 -21.94
C LEU A 28 -2.60 -25.56 -21.97
N LYS A 29 -3.78 -25.56 -21.35
CA LYS A 29 -4.88 -26.43 -21.78
C LYS A 29 -5.99 -25.58 -22.39
N PRO A 30 -6.68 -26.05 -23.44
CA PRO A 30 -7.85 -25.35 -23.98
C PRO A 30 -8.86 -25.18 -22.85
N GLN A 31 -9.17 -23.94 -22.48
CA GLN A 31 -10.11 -23.67 -21.40
C GLN A 31 -11.49 -24.17 -21.82
N ALA A 32 -12.05 -25.10 -21.04
CA ALA A 32 -13.47 -25.39 -21.11
C ALA A 32 -14.24 -24.07 -20.96
N THR A 33 -15.23 -23.84 -21.83
CA THR A 33 -16.02 -22.60 -21.87
C THR A 33 -16.50 -22.25 -20.47
N GLN A 34 -15.94 -21.21 -19.86
CA GLN A 34 -16.39 -20.75 -18.54
C GLN A 34 -17.78 -20.14 -18.69
N THR A 35 -18.81 -20.88 -18.28
CA THR A 35 -20.19 -20.39 -18.20
C THR A 35 -20.37 -19.51 -16.97
N LEU A 36 -21.40 -18.66 -16.99
CA LEU A 36 -21.72 -17.81 -15.84
C LEU A 36 -22.06 -18.64 -14.59
N ASP A 37 -22.71 -19.79 -14.75
CA ASP A 37 -23.06 -20.67 -13.63
C ASP A 37 -21.83 -21.34 -13.01
N ALA A 38 -20.84 -21.73 -13.84
CA ALA A 38 -19.56 -22.24 -13.36
C ALA A 38 -18.78 -21.17 -12.58
N LEU A 39 -18.82 -19.92 -13.04
CA LEU A 39 -18.24 -18.78 -12.30
C LEU A 39 -18.95 -18.60 -10.95
N LYS A 40 -20.29 -18.52 -10.93
CA LYS A 40 -21.08 -18.38 -9.69
C LYS A 40 -20.74 -19.47 -8.67
N ALA A 41 -20.66 -20.73 -9.12
CA ALA A 41 -20.28 -21.86 -8.27
C ALA A 41 -18.84 -21.75 -7.74
N THR A 42 -17.91 -21.27 -8.58
CA THR A 42 -16.51 -21.04 -8.18
C THR A 42 -16.41 -19.96 -7.11
N ILE A 43 -17.13 -18.85 -7.26
CA ILE A 43 -17.13 -17.76 -6.29
C ILE A 43 -17.72 -18.20 -4.96
N GLU A 44 -18.85 -18.92 -4.96
CA GLU A 44 -19.44 -19.46 -3.73
C GLU A 44 -18.53 -20.50 -3.05
N LYS A 45 -17.81 -21.30 -3.84
CA LYS A 45 -16.80 -22.23 -3.33
C LYS A 45 -15.67 -21.47 -2.63
N ILE A 46 -15.08 -20.45 -3.28
CA ILE A 46 -14.01 -19.64 -2.69
C ILE A 46 -14.50 -19.03 -1.38
N ARG A 47 -15.68 -18.39 -1.37
CA ARG A 47 -16.28 -17.77 -0.17
C ARG A 47 -16.33 -18.74 1.02
N LYS A 48 -16.73 -19.99 0.78
CA LYS A 48 -16.79 -21.03 1.82
C LYS A 48 -15.41 -21.47 2.29
N GLU A 49 -14.48 -21.73 1.37
CA GLU A 49 -13.12 -22.18 1.69
C GLU A 49 -12.33 -21.13 2.48
N THR A 50 -12.57 -19.85 2.20
CA THR A 50 -11.90 -18.73 2.85
C THR A 50 -12.64 -18.23 4.10
N ASN A 51 -13.80 -18.81 4.44
CA ASN A 51 -14.67 -18.38 5.53
C ASN A 51 -15.06 -16.88 5.44
N THR A 52 -15.28 -16.38 4.21
CA THR A 52 -15.73 -15.00 4.02
C THR A 52 -17.24 -14.89 4.33
N PRO A 53 -17.66 -14.08 5.33
CA PRO A 53 -19.05 -14.08 5.79
C PRO A 53 -20.04 -13.63 4.71
N ALA A 54 -19.81 -12.46 4.10
CA ALA A 54 -20.62 -11.94 3.03
C ALA A 54 -19.79 -11.38 1.87
N VAL A 55 -20.33 -11.51 0.65
CA VAL A 55 -19.77 -10.97 -0.59
C VAL A 55 -20.87 -10.29 -1.41
N GLY A 56 -20.70 -9.01 -1.74
CA GLY A 56 -21.50 -8.30 -2.74
C GLY A 56 -20.83 -8.38 -4.11
N ILE A 57 -21.59 -8.66 -5.16
CA ILE A 57 -21.07 -8.88 -6.52
C ILE A 57 -21.95 -8.16 -7.55
N ALA A 58 -21.30 -7.42 -8.44
CA ALA A 58 -21.91 -6.92 -9.67
C ALA A 58 -21.03 -7.25 -10.87
N LEU A 59 -21.58 -7.87 -11.91
CA LEU A 59 -20.98 -7.96 -13.24
C LEU A 59 -21.87 -7.22 -14.23
N VAL A 60 -21.25 -6.35 -15.01
CA VAL A 60 -21.92 -5.38 -15.87
C VAL A 60 -21.29 -5.41 -17.25
N SER A 61 -22.12 -5.40 -18.29
CA SER A 61 -21.71 -5.12 -19.67
C SER A 61 -22.32 -3.80 -20.13
N LYS A 62 -21.97 -3.35 -21.34
CA LYS A 62 -22.64 -2.21 -22.00
C LYS A 62 -24.17 -2.36 -22.07
N ASP A 63 -24.69 -3.59 -22.12
CA ASP A 63 -26.13 -3.85 -22.24
C ASP A 63 -26.83 -3.86 -20.87
N GLY A 64 -26.08 -3.79 -19.76
CA GLY A 64 -26.61 -3.76 -18.40
C GLY A 64 -25.95 -4.75 -17.43
N PRO A 65 -26.39 -4.75 -16.15
CA PRO A 65 -25.98 -5.76 -15.19
C PRO A 65 -26.56 -7.13 -15.59
N TYR A 66 -25.71 -8.16 -15.63
CA TYR A 66 -26.12 -9.55 -15.92
C TYR A 66 -25.90 -10.49 -14.74
N TRP A 67 -25.25 -10.03 -13.68
CA TRP A 67 -25.24 -10.70 -12.38
C TRP A 67 -25.10 -9.68 -11.26
N LEU A 68 -26.11 -9.62 -10.39
CA LEU A 68 -26.09 -8.90 -9.11
C LEU A 68 -26.36 -9.91 -8.01
N ALA A 69 -25.57 -9.90 -6.95
CA ALA A 69 -25.78 -10.80 -5.82
C ALA A 69 -25.20 -10.26 -4.52
N GLY A 70 -25.81 -10.68 -3.43
CA GLY A 70 -25.15 -10.83 -2.13
C GLY A 70 -25.08 -12.32 -1.81
N LEU A 71 -23.91 -12.80 -1.41
CA LEU A 71 -23.66 -14.19 -1.03
C LEU A 71 -23.31 -14.24 0.46
N GLY A 72 -23.74 -15.32 1.13
CA GLY A 72 -23.46 -15.55 2.55
C GLY A 72 -24.37 -14.76 3.49
N GLU A 73 -23.85 -14.38 4.65
CA GLU A 73 -24.59 -13.76 5.75
C GLU A 73 -24.03 -12.38 6.07
N ALA A 74 -24.85 -11.35 5.87
CA ALA A 74 -24.50 -9.97 6.20
C ALA A 74 -24.35 -9.74 7.71
N ASN A 75 -24.99 -10.59 8.52
CA ASN A 75 -24.83 -10.62 9.97
C ASN A 75 -24.91 -12.08 10.46
N LEU A 76 -23.78 -12.61 10.94
CA LEU A 76 -23.63 -13.99 11.41
C LEU A 76 -24.39 -14.24 12.72
N GLU A 77 -24.41 -13.29 13.66
CA GLU A 77 -25.16 -13.43 14.92
C GLU A 77 -26.67 -13.50 14.69
N LYS A 78 -27.17 -12.72 13.74
CA LYS A 78 -28.61 -12.61 13.45
C LYS A 78 -29.05 -13.48 12.27
N HIS A 79 -28.13 -14.23 11.65
CA HIS A 79 -28.35 -15.00 10.43
C HIS A 79 -29.05 -14.21 9.30
N VAL A 80 -28.68 -12.93 9.15
CA VAL A 80 -29.22 -12.09 8.08
C VAL A 80 -28.48 -12.45 6.81
N LYS A 81 -29.20 -12.98 5.81
CA LYS A 81 -28.63 -13.28 4.49
C LYS A 81 -28.21 -11.99 3.80
N ALA A 82 -27.05 -12.02 3.13
CA ALA A 82 -26.68 -10.96 2.22
C ALA A 82 -27.50 -11.07 0.93
N ASP A 83 -27.78 -9.93 0.32
CA ASP A 83 -28.42 -9.77 -0.98
C ASP A 83 -27.76 -8.65 -1.78
N GLU A 84 -28.23 -8.37 -2.99
CA GLU A 84 -27.65 -7.33 -3.84
C GLU A 84 -27.87 -5.88 -3.34
N ASN A 85 -28.71 -5.69 -2.31
CA ASN A 85 -29.00 -4.39 -1.69
C ASN A 85 -28.27 -4.21 -0.35
N THR A 86 -27.58 -5.25 0.12
CA THR A 86 -26.73 -5.18 1.31
C THR A 86 -25.63 -4.15 1.09
N LEU A 87 -25.45 -3.25 2.06
CA LEU A 87 -24.49 -2.15 1.99
C LEU A 87 -23.13 -2.58 2.54
N PHE A 88 -22.09 -2.34 1.77
CA PHE A 88 -20.69 -2.57 2.12
C PHE A 88 -19.95 -1.23 2.15
N ARG A 89 -18.93 -1.12 2.99
CA ARG A 89 -17.97 -0.01 2.95
C ARG A 89 -17.03 -0.24 1.77
N ILE A 90 -17.02 0.66 0.79
CA ILE A 90 -16.25 0.47 -0.45
C ILE A 90 -14.81 1.00 -0.36
N GLY A 91 -14.42 1.55 0.80
CA GLY A 91 -13.08 2.02 1.06
C GLY A 91 -12.61 3.02 0.01
N SER A 92 -11.35 2.87 -0.42
CA SER A 92 -10.69 3.78 -1.37
C SER A 92 -11.31 3.85 -2.76
N VAL A 93 -12.27 3.00 -3.13
CA VAL A 93 -13.12 3.22 -4.33
C VAL A 93 -13.86 4.57 -4.22
N SER A 94 -14.09 5.07 -3.00
CA SER A 94 -14.66 6.40 -2.74
C SER A 94 -13.91 7.53 -3.45
N LYS A 95 -12.59 7.41 -3.65
CA LYS A 95 -11.77 8.43 -4.32
C LYS A 95 -12.17 8.63 -5.77
N MET A 96 -12.66 7.57 -6.43
CA MET A 96 -13.13 7.68 -7.82
C MET A 96 -14.24 8.73 -7.94
N PHE A 97 -15.13 8.82 -6.97
CA PHE A 97 -16.19 9.83 -6.91
C PHE A 97 -15.66 11.25 -6.70
N VAL A 98 -14.59 11.43 -5.93
CA VAL A 98 -13.87 12.72 -5.83
C VAL A 98 -13.31 13.10 -7.20
N GLY A 99 -12.71 12.14 -7.91
CA GLY A 99 -12.23 12.32 -9.28
C GLY A 99 -13.34 12.78 -10.24
N LEU A 100 -14.51 12.14 -10.19
CA LEU A 100 -15.68 12.55 -10.98
C LEU A 100 -16.14 13.97 -10.65
N ALA A 101 -16.21 14.33 -9.36
CA ALA A 101 -16.62 15.66 -8.93
C ALA A 101 -15.70 16.76 -9.46
N VAL A 102 -14.39 16.55 -9.38
CA VAL A 102 -13.41 17.48 -9.94
C VAL A 102 -13.53 17.56 -11.46
N LEU A 103 -13.59 16.43 -12.16
CA LEU A 103 -13.72 16.41 -13.62
C LEU A 103 -15.01 17.08 -14.09
N LYS A 104 -16.11 16.95 -13.34
CA LYS A 104 -17.35 17.66 -13.64
C LYS A 104 -17.19 19.17 -13.57
N LEU A 105 -16.56 19.68 -12.51
CA LEU A 105 -16.28 21.11 -12.39
C LEU A 105 -15.28 21.61 -13.44
N VAL A 106 -14.38 20.74 -13.91
CA VAL A 106 -13.50 21.04 -15.06
C VAL A 106 -14.29 21.17 -16.36
N GLU A 107 -15.24 20.27 -16.63
CA GLU A 107 -16.14 20.39 -17.79
C GLU A 107 -17.01 21.65 -17.75
N GLU A 108 -17.39 22.10 -16.55
CA GLU A 108 -18.14 23.33 -16.33
C GLU A 108 -17.25 24.59 -16.42
N GLY A 109 -15.95 24.45 -16.64
CA GLY A 109 -15.00 25.56 -16.72
C GLY A 109 -14.78 26.29 -15.38
N LYS A 110 -15.11 25.65 -14.26
CA LYS A 110 -14.97 26.21 -12.90
C LYS A 110 -13.64 25.85 -12.25
N LEU A 111 -12.97 24.82 -12.74
CA LEU A 111 -11.67 24.35 -12.28
C LEU A 111 -10.80 23.97 -13.46
N HIS A 112 -9.49 24.04 -13.29
CA HIS A 112 -8.50 23.42 -14.15
C HIS A 112 -7.62 22.48 -13.35
N LEU A 113 -7.22 21.35 -13.96
CA LEU A 113 -6.38 20.35 -13.31
C LEU A 113 -4.97 20.88 -12.94
N ASP A 114 -4.51 21.92 -13.62
CA ASP A 114 -3.25 22.62 -13.38
C ASP A 114 -3.39 23.85 -12.48
N ASP A 115 -4.57 24.07 -11.89
CA ASP A 115 -4.75 25.09 -10.85
C ASP A 115 -3.89 24.78 -9.63
N LYS A 116 -3.29 25.84 -9.06
CA LYS A 116 -2.43 25.73 -7.86
C LYS A 116 -3.28 25.54 -6.62
N LEU A 117 -2.91 24.56 -5.79
CA LEU A 117 -3.55 24.33 -4.49
C LEU A 117 -3.57 25.59 -3.62
N SER A 118 -2.44 26.30 -3.56
CA SER A 118 -2.29 27.53 -2.78
C SER A 118 -3.24 28.67 -3.20
N ALA A 119 -3.75 28.64 -4.44
CA ALA A 119 -4.76 29.59 -4.90
C ALA A 119 -6.20 29.11 -4.59
N LEU A 120 -6.46 27.81 -4.73
CA LEU A 120 -7.80 27.23 -4.52
C LEU A 120 -8.18 27.14 -3.03
N ALA A 121 -7.22 26.77 -2.18
CA ALA A 121 -7.42 26.54 -0.75
C ALA A 121 -6.21 27.05 0.07
N PRO A 122 -5.96 28.38 0.12
CA PRO A 122 -4.84 28.97 0.87
C PRO A 122 -4.85 28.66 2.37
N GLU A 123 -6.00 28.29 2.93
CA GLU A 123 -6.18 27.88 4.32
C GLU A 123 -5.75 26.44 4.62
N VAL A 124 -5.54 25.61 3.60
CA VAL A 124 -5.06 24.23 3.79
C VAL A 124 -3.56 24.26 4.02
N GLU A 125 -3.14 23.88 5.22
CA GLU A 125 -1.72 23.83 5.56
C GLU A 125 -1.01 22.67 4.83
N PHE A 126 0.07 22.98 4.12
CA PHE A 126 1.02 22.01 3.56
C PHE A 126 2.42 22.65 3.45
N LYS A 127 3.45 21.81 3.30
CA LYS A 127 4.83 22.28 3.07
C LYS A 127 5.36 21.71 1.77
N ASN A 128 5.77 22.58 0.87
CA ASN A 128 6.44 22.21 -0.37
C ASN A 128 7.71 23.07 -0.55
N PRO A 129 8.92 22.50 -0.35
CA PRO A 129 10.18 23.22 -0.55
C PRO A 129 10.36 23.79 -1.96
N TRP A 130 9.58 23.32 -2.94
CA TRP A 130 9.65 23.73 -4.34
C TRP A 130 8.45 24.56 -4.79
N GLU A 131 7.62 25.10 -3.88
CA GLU A 131 6.35 25.75 -4.24
C GLU A 131 6.49 26.87 -5.30
N THR A 132 7.59 27.60 -5.30
CA THR A 132 7.85 28.66 -6.30
C THR A 132 8.08 28.10 -7.72
N SER A 133 8.77 26.96 -7.86
CA SER A 133 9.16 26.40 -9.17
C SER A 133 8.31 25.20 -9.62
N ARG A 134 7.76 24.46 -8.66
CA ARG A 134 6.91 23.26 -8.81
C ARG A 134 5.81 23.30 -7.74
N PRO A 135 4.78 24.15 -7.90
CA PRO A 135 3.67 24.20 -6.97
C PRO A 135 2.89 22.89 -6.93
N VAL A 136 2.20 22.63 -5.82
CA VAL A 136 1.20 21.55 -5.77
C VAL A 136 -0.01 21.96 -6.61
N LEU A 137 -0.40 21.12 -7.56
CA LEU A 137 -1.52 21.34 -8.47
C LEU A 137 -2.70 20.44 -8.09
N LEU A 138 -3.91 20.80 -8.52
CA LEU A 138 -5.12 20.00 -8.28
C LEU A 138 -4.97 18.56 -8.80
N VAL A 139 -4.36 18.36 -9.97
CA VAL A 139 -4.08 17.03 -10.51
C VAL A 139 -3.17 16.19 -9.61
N HIS A 140 -2.20 16.80 -8.92
CA HIS A 140 -1.27 16.08 -8.05
C HIS A 140 -2.00 15.45 -6.85
N LEU A 141 -3.09 16.07 -6.39
CA LEU A 141 -3.93 15.55 -5.30
C LEU A 141 -4.68 14.26 -5.70
N LEU A 142 -5.01 14.14 -6.98
CA LEU A 142 -5.83 13.05 -7.52
C LEU A 142 -4.99 11.92 -8.13
N GLU A 143 -3.77 12.22 -8.61
CA GLU A 143 -2.81 11.23 -9.13
C GLU A 143 -1.76 10.78 -8.08
N HIS A 144 -1.91 11.22 -6.82
CA HIS A 144 -0.97 10.93 -5.73
C HIS A 144 0.48 11.33 -6.04
N THR A 145 0.67 12.48 -6.67
CA THR A 145 2.00 13.02 -7.02
C THR A 145 2.33 14.33 -6.30
N THR A 146 1.69 14.61 -5.17
CA THR A 146 2.02 15.76 -4.31
C THR A 146 3.40 15.66 -3.66
N GLY A 147 3.93 14.44 -3.55
CA GLY A 147 5.11 14.10 -2.75
C GLY A 147 4.84 14.03 -1.25
N TRP A 148 3.59 14.17 -0.83
CA TRP A 148 3.18 13.96 0.55
C TRP A 148 3.34 12.49 0.94
N GLU A 149 3.57 12.25 2.22
CA GLU A 149 3.41 10.91 2.76
C GLU A 149 1.94 10.67 3.12
N ASP A 150 1.58 9.40 3.29
CA ASP A 150 0.25 9.07 3.77
C ASP A 150 0.10 9.41 5.26
N GLY A 151 -1.13 9.34 5.76
CA GLY A 151 -1.49 9.73 7.12
C GLY A 151 -0.58 9.13 8.20
N HIS A 152 -0.29 9.92 9.23
CA HIS A 152 0.52 9.52 10.37
C HIS A 152 -0.28 8.65 11.35
N LEU A 153 0.42 7.99 12.27
CA LEU A 153 -0.20 7.10 13.27
C LEU A 153 -1.24 7.81 14.16
N VAL A 154 -1.12 9.12 14.36
CA VAL A 154 -2.10 9.97 15.06
C VAL A 154 -3.44 10.08 14.35
N GLU A 155 -3.45 10.08 13.03
CA GLU A 155 -4.68 10.09 12.23
C GLU A 155 -5.39 8.73 12.30
N ALA A 156 -4.62 7.63 12.33
CA ALA A 156 -5.17 6.27 12.41
C ALA A 156 -5.88 5.97 13.74
N GLY A 157 -5.44 6.58 14.84
CA GLY A 157 -6.04 6.42 16.17
C GLY A 157 -7.23 7.35 16.44
N PHE A 158 -7.48 8.35 15.59
CA PHE A 158 -8.53 9.33 15.83
C PHE A 158 -9.90 8.82 15.40
N LYS A 159 -10.85 8.83 16.34
CA LYS A 159 -12.26 8.59 16.03
C LYS A 159 -12.92 9.94 15.69
N ALA A 160 -13.18 10.16 14.41
CA ALA A 160 -13.81 11.40 13.97
C ALA A 160 -15.24 11.53 14.52
N PRO A 161 -15.67 12.75 14.92
CA PRO A 161 -17.09 13.03 15.11
C PRO A 161 -17.87 12.82 13.81
N ASP A 162 -19.10 12.30 13.91
CA ASP A 162 -19.96 11.97 12.77
C ASP A 162 -20.17 13.15 11.80
N ASN A 163 -20.07 14.39 12.29
CA ASN A 163 -20.34 15.64 11.57
C ASN A 163 -19.11 16.55 11.41
N ILE A 164 -17.89 16.05 11.56
CA ILE A 164 -16.67 16.86 11.35
C ILE A 164 -16.70 17.50 9.95
N SER A 165 -16.41 18.80 9.84
CA SER A 165 -16.31 19.45 8.53
C SER A 165 -15.03 18.99 7.81
N LEU A 166 -14.98 19.00 6.47
CA LEU A 166 -13.73 18.67 5.76
C LEU A 166 -12.60 19.63 6.12
N LYS A 167 -12.93 20.89 6.45
CA LYS A 167 -11.95 21.87 6.93
C LYS A 167 -11.34 21.46 8.27
N ASP A 168 -12.17 21.06 9.24
CA ASP A 168 -11.69 20.65 10.57
C ASP A 168 -10.95 19.31 10.51
N ASP A 169 -11.41 18.40 9.64
CA ASP A 169 -10.74 17.13 9.33
C ASP A 169 -9.31 17.38 8.83
N LEU A 170 -9.17 18.24 7.81
CA LEU A 170 -7.86 18.61 7.27
C LEU A 170 -6.99 19.36 8.30
N ALA A 171 -7.58 20.15 9.20
CA ALA A 171 -6.87 20.89 10.23
C ALA A 171 -6.41 20.02 11.42
N PHE A 172 -6.99 18.84 11.63
CA PHE A 172 -6.68 17.99 12.78
C PHE A 172 -5.20 17.61 12.85
N HIS A 173 -4.61 17.21 11.72
CA HIS A 173 -3.20 16.80 11.68
C HIS A 173 -2.56 17.10 10.30
N PRO A 174 -2.07 18.33 10.07
CA PRO A 174 -1.55 18.75 8.77
C PRO A 174 -0.17 18.18 8.42
N HIS A 175 0.51 17.51 9.36
CA HIS A 175 1.94 17.22 9.27
C HIS A 175 2.32 16.13 8.25
N SER A 176 1.36 15.32 7.77
CA SER A 176 1.57 14.38 6.67
C SER A 176 1.67 15.08 5.29
N ARG A 177 1.19 16.33 5.18
CA ARG A 177 1.20 17.12 3.94
C ARG A 177 2.53 17.85 3.71
N VAL A 178 3.61 17.09 3.71
CA VAL A 178 4.98 17.59 3.45
C VAL A 178 5.52 16.92 2.19
N SER A 179 5.80 17.70 1.15
CA SER A 179 6.37 17.20 -0.09
C SER A 179 7.83 16.76 0.12
N ARG A 180 8.10 15.46 0.03
CA ARG A 180 9.44 14.85 0.12
C ARG A 180 10.23 14.94 -1.19
N TRP A 181 9.54 15.19 -2.30
CA TRP A 181 10.10 15.42 -3.62
C TRP A 181 9.23 16.44 -4.39
N MET A 182 9.72 16.87 -5.55
CA MET A 182 9.02 17.85 -6.38
C MET A 182 7.64 17.32 -6.79
N PRO A 183 6.55 18.07 -6.57
CA PRO A 183 5.23 17.66 -7.04
C PRO A 183 5.23 17.33 -8.53
N GLY A 184 4.51 16.26 -8.88
CA GLY A 184 4.47 15.67 -10.21
C GLY A 184 5.62 14.69 -10.49
N SER A 185 6.77 14.73 -9.80
CA SER A 185 7.92 13.90 -10.25
C SER A 185 7.82 12.43 -9.89
N ARG A 186 7.22 12.08 -8.73
CA ARG A 186 7.03 10.70 -8.27
C ARG A 186 5.67 10.50 -7.63
N TYR A 187 5.20 9.27 -7.68
CA TYR A 187 4.00 8.82 -6.98
C TYR A 187 4.30 8.48 -5.52
N ALA A 188 3.40 8.86 -4.62
CA ALA A 188 3.23 8.25 -3.29
C ALA A 188 1.77 8.38 -2.88
N TYR A 189 1.11 7.23 -2.72
CA TYR A 189 -0.28 7.17 -2.29
C TYR A 189 -0.48 7.94 -0.97
N CYS A 190 -1.47 8.84 -0.95
CA CYS A 190 -1.81 9.60 0.25
C CYS A 190 -3.32 9.85 0.33
N ASN A 191 -3.92 9.56 1.49
CA ASN A 191 -5.35 9.76 1.68
C ASN A 191 -5.74 11.23 1.83
N SER A 192 -4.81 12.12 2.21
CA SER A 192 -5.10 13.54 2.38
C SER A 192 -5.34 14.26 1.04
N GLY A 193 -4.68 13.84 -0.04
CA GLY A 193 -4.82 14.46 -1.37
C GLY A 193 -6.27 14.55 -1.85
N PRO A 194 -7.00 13.42 -1.98
CA PRO A 194 -8.40 13.43 -2.40
C PRO A 194 -9.33 14.18 -1.44
N VAL A 195 -9.01 14.26 -0.14
CA VAL A 195 -9.80 15.03 0.84
C VAL A 195 -9.67 16.53 0.57
N VAL A 196 -8.45 17.00 0.29
CA VAL A 196 -8.22 18.39 -0.13
C VAL A 196 -8.94 18.68 -1.45
N ALA A 197 -8.92 17.76 -2.41
CA ALA A 197 -9.65 17.91 -3.67
C ALA A 197 -11.18 17.98 -3.45
N ALA A 198 -11.74 17.16 -2.55
CA ALA A 198 -13.14 17.23 -2.16
C ALA A 198 -13.48 18.55 -1.45
N TYR A 199 -12.59 19.07 -0.60
CA TYR A 199 -12.76 20.38 0.03
C TYR A 199 -12.77 21.53 -0.99
N ILE A 200 -11.92 21.46 -2.03
CA ILE A 200 -11.95 22.41 -3.15
C ILE A 200 -13.31 22.34 -3.86
N VAL A 201 -13.87 21.16 -4.09
CA VAL A 201 -15.23 21.01 -4.64
C VAL A 201 -16.26 21.72 -3.76
N GLU A 202 -16.17 21.63 -2.42
CA GLU A 202 -17.07 22.37 -1.52
C GLU A 202 -16.98 23.88 -1.74
N LYS A 203 -15.76 24.41 -1.79
CA LYS A 203 -15.53 25.84 -1.97
C LYS A 203 -16.06 26.37 -3.29
N ILE A 204 -15.83 25.64 -4.38
CA ILE A 204 -16.21 26.07 -5.73
C ILE A 204 -17.71 25.89 -5.97
N SER A 205 -18.31 24.82 -5.44
CA SER A 205 -19.75 24.56 -5.61
C SER A 205 -20.63 25.32 -4.61
N GLY A 206 -20.09 25.75 -3.47
CA GLY A 206 -20.84 26.35 -2.37
C GLY A 206 -21.70 25.36 -1.59
N LYS A 207 -21.51 24.06 -1.80
CA LYS A 207 -22.26 22.97 -1.14
C LYS A 207 -21.30 22.12 -0.30
N LYS A 208 -21.84 21.41 0.71
CA LYS A 208 -21.06 20.33 1.33
C LYS A 208 -20.75 19.27 0.28
N PHE A 209 -19.61 18.61 0.41
CA PHE A 209 -19.12 17.69 -0.60
C PHE A 209 -20.11 16.53 -0.78
N GLU A 210 -20.63 16.00 0.33
CA GLU A 210 -21.60 14.91 0.30
C GLU A 210 -22.92 15.33 -0.36
N ASP A 211 -23.38 16.56 -0.14
CA ASP A 211 -24.58 17.10 -0.78
C ASP A 211 -24.36 17.29 -2.29
N TYR A 212 -23.20 17.82 -2.69
CA TYR A 212 -22.80 17.93 -4.09
C TYR A 212 -22.78 16.55 -4.77
N MET A 213 -22.21 15.54 -4.10
CA MET A 213 -22.17 14.17 -4.61
C MET A 213 -23.57 13.55 -4.74
N GLN A 214 -24.44 13.78 -3.74
CA GLN A 214 -25.81 13.29 -3.77
C GLN A 214 -26.59 13.85 -4.96
N GLU A 215 -26.49 15.16 -5.20
CA GLU A 215 -27.22 15.84 -6.28
C GLU A 215 -26.64 15.54 -7.66
N THR A 216 -25.31 15.58 -7.79
CA THR A 216 -24.63 15.53 -9.09
C THR A 216 -24.45 14.11 -9.61
N PHE A 217 -24.30 13.12 -8.71
CA PHE A 217 -23.98 11.75 -9.10
C PHE A 217 -24.90 10.70 -8.50
N PHE A 218 -25.04 10.60 -7.17
CA PHE A 218 -25.78 9.47 -6.59
C PHE A 218 -27.25 9.47 -7.01
N THR A 219 -27.91 10.64 -7.05
CA THR A 219 -29.31 10.72 -7.47
C THR A 219 -29.47 10.41 -8.98
N PRO A 220 -28.72 11.02 -9.91
CA PRO A 220 -28.77 10.66 -11.33
C PRO A 220 -28.40 9.21 -11.64
N LEU A 221 -27.47 8.61 -10.87
CA LEU A 221 -27.07 7.21 -11.00
C LEU A 221 -28.03 6.24 -10.30
N GLN A 222 -29.13 6.71 -9.72
CA GLN A 222 -30.09 5.88 -8.99
C GLN A 222 -29.41 5.09 -7.85
N MET A 223 -28.59 5.78 -7.06
CA MET A 223 -27.88 5.26 -5.88
C MET A 223 -28.43 5.88 -4.58
N PRO A 224 -29.74 5.71 -4.26
CA PRO A 224 -30.40 6.44 -3.18
C PRO A 224 -29.94 6.05 -1.77
N THR A 225 -29.29 4.89 -1.59
CA THR A 225 -28.80 4.43 -0.28
C THR A 225 -27.30 4.64 -0.09
N THR A 226 -26.57 4.99 -1.17
CA THR A 226 -25.15 5.30 -1.12
C THR A 226 -24.88 6.56 -0.30
N SER A 227 -23.97 6.47 0.67
CA SER A 227 -23.67 7.58 1.57
C SER A 227 -22.29 7.49 2.20
N TYR A 228 -21.68 8.65 2.49
CA TYR A 228 -20.47 8.77 3.30
C TYR A 228 -20.71 8.62 4.81
N PHE A 229 -21.97 8.58 5.26
CA PHE A 229 -22.37 8.57 6.67
C PHE A 229 -23.04 7.26 7.08
N GLU A 230 -23.06 6.96 8.39
CA GLU A 230 -23.82 5.85 8.98
C GLU A 230 -25.31 6.22 9.09
N THR A 231 -25.98 6.37 7.94
CA THR A 231 -27.41 6.67 7.88
C THR A 231 -28.26 5.51 8.42
N GLU A 232 -29.56 5.73 8.62
CA GLU A 232 -30.48 4.64 9.00
C GLU A 232 -30.54 3.50 7.97
N ASN A 233 -30.33 3.81 6.68
CA ASN A 233 -30.18 2.78 5.66
C ASN A 233 -28.90 1.95 5.88
N VAL A 234 -27.77 2.61 6.19
CA VAL A 234 -26.51 1.91 6.51
C VAL A 234 -26.67 1.06 7.77
N LYS A 235 -27.34 1.55 8.82
CA LYS A 235 -27.58 0.75 10.04
C LYS A 235 -28.47 -0.48 9.78
N ARG A 236 -29.43 -0.37 8.87
CA ARG A 236 -30.41 -1.42 8.57
C ARG A 236 -29.91 -2.44 7.54
N LEU A 237 -29.28 -1.96 6.46
CA LEU A 237 -28.85 -2.77 5.31
C LEU A 237 -27.34 -3.04 5.31
N GLY A 238 -26.59 -2.39 6.20
CA GLY A 238 -25.14 -2.51 6.31
C GLY A 238 -24.71 -3.88 6.77
N VAL A 239 -23.70 -4.39 6.09
CA VAL A 239 -23.00 -5.61 6.46
C VAL A 239 -22.24 -5.40 7.78
N LYS A 240 -22.20 -6.43 8.62
CA LYS A 240 -21.21 -6.47 9.71
C LYS A 240 -19.85 -6.82 9.13
N GLN A 241 -18.83 -6.08 9.55
CA GLN A 241 -17.45 -6.32 9.16
C GLN A 241 -16.78 -7.25 10.16
N TYR A 242 -15.89 -8.13 9.70
CA TYR A 242 -15.23 -9.12 10.54
C TYR A 242 -13.70 -9.08 10.35
N ALA A 243 -12.98 -8.70 11.40
CA ALA A 243 -11.53 -8.82 11.50
C ALA A 243 -11.19 -10.00 12.42
N ASP A 244 -10.37 -10.94 11.96
CA ASP A 244 -10.00 -12.14 12.72
C ASP A 244 -11.21 -12.92 13.31
N GLY A 245 -12.32 -12.93 12.58
CA GLY A 245 -13.57 -13.57 13.00
C GLY A 245 -14.38 -12.81 14.06
N GLN A 246 -13.91 -11.64 14.49
CA GLN A 246 -14.62 -10.77 15.44
C GLN A 246 -15.32 -9.62 14.72
N VAL A 247 -16.49 -9.23 15.21
CA VAL A 247 -17.23 -8.08 14.65
C VAL A 247 -16.45 -6.80 14.90
N GLU A 248 -16.18 -6.07 13.83
CA GLU A 248 -15.63 -4.73 13.89
C GLU A 248 -16.77 -3.70 13.99
N ALA A 249 -16.67 -2.78 14.95
CA ALA A 249 -17.62 -1.71 15.12
C ALA A 249 -17.46 -0.66 14.02
N TYR A 250 -18.58 -0.09 13.55
CA TYR A 250 -18.55 1.04 12.62
C TYR A 250 -17.78 2.22 13.25
N ARG A 251 -16.89 2.83 12.47
CA ARG A 251 -16.12 4.00 12.87
C ARG A 251 -16.20 5.07 11.80
N HIS A 252 -16.35 6.31 12.26
CA HIS A 252 -16.15 7.49 11.44
C HIS A 252 -14.64 7.76 11.33
N GLU A 253 -14.15 7.72 10.10
CA GLU A 253 -12.76 7.93 9.77
C GLU A 253 -12.52 9.41 9.39
N LEU A 254 -11.31 9.90 9.65
CA LEU A 254 -10.84 11.12 8.99
C LEU A 254 -10.75 10.91 7.49
N GLY A 255 -10.85 11.99 6.75
CA GLY A 255 -10.77 11.98 5.30
C GLY A 255 -11.92 11.19 4.66
N ARG A 256 -13.17 11.36 5.13
CA ARG A 256 -14.33 10.64 4.60
C ARG A 256 -14.38 10.50 3.07
N PRO A 257 -14.09 11.55 2.25
CA PRO A 257 -14.08 11.44 0.79
C PRO A 257 -13.14 10.36 0.24
N SER A 258 -12.08 10.03 0.98
CA SER A 258 -11.08 9.03 0.61
C SER A 258 -11.49 7.59 0.90
N GLY A 259 -12.51 7.31 1.72
CA GLY A 259 -12.73 5.94 2.20
C GLY A 259 -14.10 5.56 2.74
N SER A 260 -15.01 6.50 3.00
CA SER A 260 -16.18 6.25 3.86
C SER A 260 -17.49 5.96 3.13
N ILE A 261 -17.52 5.78 1.80
CA ILE A 261 -18.76 5.45 1.11
C ILE A 261 -19.25 4.05 1.52
N ASN A 262 -20.53 3.96 1.86
CA ASN A 262 -21.30 2.73 1.96
C ASN A 262 -22.14 2.60 0.68
N SER A 263 -22.11 1.47 -0.01
CA SER A 263 -22.91 1.22 -1.22
C SER A 263 -23.23 -0.28 -1.39
N SER A 264 -24.16 -0.61 -2.28
CA SER A 264 -24.59 -1.99 -2.56
C SER A 264 -24.11 -2.48 -3.92
N ALA A 265 -24.19 -3.78 -4.16
CA ALA A 265 -23.85 -4.34 -5.47
C ALA A 265 -24.73 -3.77 -6.58
N ARG A 266 -26.03 -3.58 -6.30
CA ARG A 266 -26.98 -2.96 -7.21
C ARG A 266 -26.61 -1.53 -7.57
N GLU A 267 -26.27 -0.70 -6.58
CA GLU A 267 -25.96 0.71 -6.82
C GLU A 267 -24.57 0.88 -7.47
N MET A 268 -23.58 0.08 -7.05
CA MET A 268 -22.27 0.07 -7.68
C MET A 268 -22.29 -0.43 -9.13
N ALA A 269 -23.28 -1.25 -9.52
CA ALA A 269 -23.48 -1.63 -10.91
C ALA A 269 -23.83 -0.43 -11.80
N ASN A 270 -24.58 0.55 -11.28
CA ASN A 270 -24.93 1.77 -12.02
C ASN A 270 -23.70 2.66 -12.21
N PHE A 271 -22.88 2.81 -11.15
CA PHE A 271 -21.59 3.50 -11.27
C PHE A 271 -20.65 2.81 -12.27
N LEU A 272 -20.57 1.48 -12.23
CA LEU A 272 -19.78 0.71 -13.19
C LEU A 272 -20.29 0.87 -14.63
N GLN A 273 -21.61 0.92 -14.82
CA GLN A 273 -22.21 1.17 -16.13
C GLN A 273 -21.87 2.56 -16.66
N LEU A 274 -21.85 3.60 -15.81
CA LEU A 274 -21.39 4.95 -16.18
C LEU A 274 -19.98 4.91 -16.78
N LEU A 275 -19.05 4.18 -16.14
CA LEU A 275 -17.66 4.07 -16.59
C LEU A 275 -17.55 3.31 -17.92
N ILE A 276 -18.25 2.18 -18.04
CA ILE A 276 -18.28 1.35 -19.26
C ILE A 276 -18.86 2.13 -20.45
N LEU A 277 -19.91 2.91 -20.22
CA LEU A 277 -20.59 3.71 -21.23
C LEU A 277 -20.02 5.13 -21.37
N ARG A 278 -18.75 5.33 -20.97
CA ARG A 278 -17.98 6.57 -21.16
C ARG A 278 -18.74 7.82 -20.68
N GLY A 279 -19.31 7.73 -19.48
CA GLY A 279 -20.00 8.82 -18.80
C GLY A 279 -21.51 8.92 -19.08
N GLN A 280 -22.09 7.94 -19.77
CA GLN A 280 -23.54 7.85 -19.99
C GLN A 280 -24.21 6.91 -18.98
N PHE A 281 -25.39 7.31 -18.48
CA PHE A 281 -26.25 6.45 -17.68
C PHE A 281 -27.71 6.87 -17.86
N GLY A 282 -28.63 5.91 -18.01
CA GLY A 282 -30.07 6.19 -18.11
C GLY A 282 -30.47 7.14 -19.25
N GLY A 283 -29.71 7.18 -20.35
CA GLY A 283 -29.93 8.11 -21.47
C GLY A 283 -29.41 9.53 -21.25
N GLN A 284 -28.74 9.81 -20.13
CA GLN A 284 -28.11 11.09 -19.81
C GLN A 284 -26.59 10.98 -19.89
N GLN A 285 -25.92 12.04 -20.37
CA GLN A 285 -24.47 12.18 -20.32
C GLN A 285 -24.09 12.95 -19.04
N LEU A 286 -23.62 12.25 -18.00
CA LEU A 286 -23.25 12.87 -16.72
C LEU A 286 -21.84 13.47 -16.74
N LEU A 287 -20.90 12.80 -17.42
CA LEU A 287 -19.57 13.30 -17.76
C LEU A 287 -19.29 13.00 -19.23
N SER A 288 -18.44 13.76 -19.91
CA SER A 288 -17.97 13.43 -21.25
C SER A 288 -17.09 12.17 -21.28
N ALA A 289 -17.03 11.51 -22.44
CA ALA A 289 -16.09 10.42 -22.67
C ALA A 289 -14.63 10.84 -22.43
N SER A 290 -14.27 12.09 -22.78
CA SER A 290 -12.92 12.62 -22.57
C SER A 290 -12.53 12.75 -21.08
N SER A 291 -13.50 12.97 -20.20
CA SER A 291 -13.27 12.96 -18.75
C SER A 291 -13.01 11.54 -18.24
N ILE A 292 -13.73 10.54 -18.76
CA ILE A 292 -13.46 9.12 -18.43
C ILE A 292 -12.07 8.71 -18.97
N ASP A 293 -11.72 9.09 -20.20
CA ASP A 293 -10.37 8.86 -20.76
C ASP A 293 -9.30 9.52 -19.88
N ARG A 294 -9.56 10.74 -19.39
CA ARG A 294 -8.64 11.47 -18.51
C ARG A 294 -8.51 10.78 -17.16
N MET A 295 -9.59 10.22 -16.63
CA MET A 295 -9.60 9.50 -15.37
C MET A 295 -8.69 8.27 -15.40
N GLU A 296 -8.69 7.56 -16.53
CA GLU A 296 -7.93 6.32 -16.78
C GLU A 296 -6.43 6.53 -16.95
N GLN A 297 -5.99 7.75 -17.27
CA GLN A 297 -4.60 8.03 -17.65
C GLN A 297 -3.84 8.75 -16.53
N GLY A 298 -2.82 8.10 -15.97
CA GLY A 298 -1.78 8.81 -15.22
C GLY A 298 -0.93 9.67 -16.15
N LYS A 299 -0.66 10.92 -15.77
CA LYS A 299 0.12 11.86 -16.63
C LYS A 299 1.25 12.57 -15.90
N THR A 300 1.22 12.61 -14.57
CA THR A 300 2.10 13.51 -13.82
C THR A 300 3.51 12.94 -13.61
N THR A 301 3.64 11.66 -13.23
CA THR A 301 4.97 11.06 -12.99
C THR A 301 5.87 11.08 -14.22
N THR A 302 7.19 11.10 -14.00
CA THR A 302 8.17 11.10 -15.11
C THR A 302 8.03 9.89 -16.03
N GLY A 303 7.69 8.71 -15.50
CA GLY A 303 7.42 7.51 -16.27
C GLY A 303 6.06 7.54 -16.97
N ALA A 304 5.02 8.12 -16.34
CA ALA A 304 3.73 8.35 -17.00
C ALA A 304 3.88 9.26 -18.24
N ALA A 305 4.70 10.31 -18.16
CA ALA A 305 5.02 11.18 -19.29
C ALA A 305 5.73 10.45 -20.46
N LYS A 306 6.33 9.27 -20.20
CA LYS A 306 6.90 8.38 -21.23
C LYS A 306 5.90 7.33 -21.76
N GLY A 307 4.67 7.30 -21.24
CA GLY A 307 3.62 6.38 -21.67
C GLY A 307 3.53 5.08 -20.87
N ILE A 308 4.05 5.03 -19.64
CA ILE A 308 3.69 3.93 -18.71
C ILE A 308 2.17 3.89 -18.57
N LEU A 309 1.56 2.79 -19.00
CA LEU A 309 0.10 2.65 -19.00
C LEU A 309 -0.44 2.38 -17.59
N GLN A 310 0.32 1.65 -16.77
CA GLN A 310 -0.03 1.31 -15.38
C GLN A 310 0.29 2.43 -14.37
N ALA A 311 0.38 3.68 -14.84
CA ALA A 311 0.51 4.83 -13.96
C ALA A 311 -0.85 5.18 -13.36
N TYR A 312 -0.85 5.65 -12.11
CA TYR A 312 -2.07 6.06 -11.42
C TYR A 312 -2.67 7.35 -12.04
N GLY A 313 -3.92 7.25 -12.51
CA GLY A 313 -4.72 8.34 -13.07
C GLY A 313 -5.51 9.11 -12.01
N ILE A 314 -6.62 9.75 -12.40
CA ILE A 314 -7.44 10.52 -11.45
C ILE A 314 -8.24 9.54 -10.61
N ALA A 315 -7.73 9.22 -9.42
CA ALA A 315 -8.32 8.26 -8.49
C ALA A 315 -8.62 6.88 -9.10
N SER A 316 -7.92 6.50 -10.17
CA SER A 316 -8.07 5.22 -10.86
C SER A 316 -6.70 4.73 -11.31
N HIS A 317 -6.47 3.42 -11.29
CA HIS A 317 -5.25 2.83 -11.83
C HIS A 317 -5.58 1.81 -12.91
N ALA A 318 -4.67 1.70 -13.88
CA ALA A 318 -4.69 0.64 -14.86
C ALA A 318 -3.86 -0.55 -14.37
N TYR A 319 -4.32 -1.77 -14.63
CA TYR A 319 -3.58 -2.99 -14.36
C TYR A 319 -3.90 -4.08 -15.39
N GLY A 320 -2.96 -5.00 -15.55
CA GLY A 320 -3.09 -6.15 -16.45
C GLY A 320 -3.48 -7.44 -15.72
N TYR A 321 -3.76 -8.50 -16.49
CA TYR A 321 -4.07 -9.82 -15.91
C TYR A 321 -3.55 -10.94 -16.80
N ASP A 322 -2.74 -11.85 -16.24
CA ASP A 322 -2.24 -13.07 -16.89
C ASP A 322 -1.73 -12.83 -18.33
N GLY A 323 -0.94 -11.77 -18.53
CA GLY A 323 -0.35 -11.39 -19.81
C GLY A 323 -1.35 -11.02 -20.91
N TYR A 324 -2.65 -10.98 -20.59
CA TYR A 324 -3.64 -10.44 -21.51
C TYR A 324 -3.37 -8.95 -21.69
N GLN A 325 -3.12 -8.55 -22.93
CA GLN A 325 -2.86 -7.15 -23.29
C GLN A 325 -4.15 -6.33 -23.32
N VAL A 326 -4.94 -6.44 -22.25
CA VAL A 326 -6.23 -5.78 -22.02
C VAL A 326 -6.13 -5.04 -20.68
N PRO A 327 -6.03 -3.70 -20.69
CA PRO A 327 -5.99 -2.95 -19.45
C PRO A 327 -7.36 -2.96 -18.76
N PHE A 328 -7.35 -3.31 -17.48
CA PHE A 328 -8.45 -3.04 -16.57
C PHE A 328 -8.17 -1.73 -15.84
N TYR A 329 -9.20 -0.89 -15.74
CA TYR A 329 -9.17 0.35 -14.97
C TYR A 329 -10.09 0.23 -13.78
N GLY A 330 -9.74 0.87 -12.67
CA GLY A 330 -10.59 0.89 -11.50
C GLY A 330 -9.84 1.27 -10.24
N HIS A 331 -10.28 0.71 -9.11
CA HIS A 331 -9.67 0.95 -7.81
C HIS A 331 -9.97 -0.18 -6.82
N THR A 332 -9.07 -0.40 -5.86
CA THR A 332 -9.28 -1.30 -4.71
C THR A 332 -9.69 -0.50 -3.48
N GLY A 333 -10.45 -1.11 -2.58
CA GLY A 333 -10.97 -0.48 -1.38
C GLY A 333 -10.63 -1.29 -0.16
N HIS A 334 -10.21 -0.59 0.89
CA HIS A 334 -10.09 -1.14 2.24
C HIS A 334 -10.66 -0.08 3.21
N SER A 335 -11.55 -0.48 4.11
CA SER A 335 -12.05 0.35 5.21
C SER A 335 -12.65 -0.55 6.30
N GLY A 336 -12.15 -0.42 7.53
CA GLY A 336 -12.29 -1.48 8.54
C GLY A 336 -11.89 -2.83 7.96
N ALA A 337 -12.58 -3.90 8.33
CA ALA A 337 -12.39 -5.22 7.72
C ALA A 337 -13.12 -5.38 6.38
N GLY A 338 -13.48 -4.32 5.67
CA GLY A 338 -14.12 -4.40 4.35
C GLY A 338 -13.10 -4.32 3.24
N LEU A 339 -13.18 -5.23 2.26
CA LEU A 339 -12.39 -5.15 1.03
C LEU A 339 -13.30 -4.90 -0.18
N THR A 340 -12.83 -4.17 -1.18
CA THR A 340 -13.55 -3.96 -2.43
C THR A 340 -12.59 -3.97 -3.61
N ARG A 341 -13.02 -4.51 -4.75
CA ARG A 341 -12.40 -4.25 -6.04
C ARG A 341 -13.46 -3.84 -7.03
N LEU A 342 -13.25 -2.70 -7.67
CA LEU A 342 -13.96 -2.29 -8.87
C LEU A 342 -12.98 -2.31 -10.02
N ALA A 343 -13.34 -2.96 -11.12
CA ALA A 343 -12.54 -2.97 -12.33
C ALA A 343 -13.39 -3.09 -13.59
N TYR A 344 -13.02 -2.40 -14.66
CA TYR A 344 -13.65 -2.50 -15.98
C TYR A 344 -12.62 -2.41 -17.09
N ALA A 345 -12.92 -3.02 -18.22
CA ALA A 345 -12.11 -2.96 -19.42
C ALA A 345 -12.93 -2.33 -20.55
N PRO A 346 -12.65 -1.08 -20.98
CA PRO A 346 -13.37 -0.42 -22.06
C PRO A 346 -13.39 -1.24 -23.35
N SER A 347 -12.30 -1.93 -23.67
CA SER A 347 -12.19 -2.79 -24.87
C SER A 347 -13.09 -4.03 -24.81
N LEU A 348 -13.46 -4.49 -23.61
CA LEU A 348 -14.42 -5.59 -23.42
C LEU A 348 -15.86 -5.07 -23.22
N GLN A 349 -16.01 -3.76 -23.03
CA GLN A 349 -17.24 -3.09 -22.63
C GLN A 349 -17.92 -3.78 -21.42
N GLN A 350 -17.09 -4.24 -20.48
CA GLN A 350 -17.50 -5.05 -19.34
C GLN A 350 -16.65 -4.73 -18.12
N GLY A 351 -17.19 -5.03 -16.94
CA GLY A 351 -16.49 -4.87 -15.68
C GLY A 351 -17.18 -5.60 -14.54
N PHE A 352 -16.59 -5.48 -13.35
CA PHE A 352 -17.12 -6.06 -12.13
C PHE A 352 -16.84 -5.20 -10.89
N VAL A 353 -17.65 -5.45 -9.86
CA VAL A 353 -17.41 -5.02 -8.49
C VAL A 353 -17.54 -6.23 -7.56
N ILE A 354 -16.56 -6.44 -6.70
CA ILE A 354 -16.61 -7.39 -5.59
C ILE A 354 -16.43 -6.62 -4.29
N MET A 355 -17.28 -6.85 -3.30
CA MET A 355 -17.20 -6.24 -1.96
C MET A 355 -17.27 -7.34 -0.90
N LEU A 356 -16.32 -7.38 0.03
CA LEU A 356 -16.23 -8.39 1.09
C LEU A 356 -16.50 -7.75 2.44
N SER A 357 -17.10 -8.51 3.33
CA SER A 357 -17.35 -8.12 4.72
C SER A 357 -16.21 -8.50 5.69
N ALA A 358 -15.08 -8.99 5.20
CA ALA A 358 -13.94 -9.40 6.01
C ALA A 358 -12.62 -9.08 5.31
N GLU A 359 -11.56 -8.87 6.11
CA GLU A 359 -10.20 -8.60 5.63
C GLU A 359 -9.58 -9.91 5.10
N ASN A 360 -10.07 -10.34 3.94
CA ASN A 360 -9.75 -11.63 3.35
C ASN A 360 -9.20 -11.45 1.93
N TYR A 361 -7.91 -11.08 1.85
CA TYR A 361 -7.23 -10.85 0.58
C TYR A 361 -7.11 -12.13 -0.28
N ASP A 362 -7.04 -13.32 0.32
CA ASP A 362 -7.08 -14.59 -0.44
C ASP A 362 -8.39 -14.73 -1.20
N ALA A 363 -9.51 -14.50 -0.52
CA ALA A 363 -10.84 -14.54 -1.15
C ALA A 363 -10.96 -13.49 -2.26
N GLU A 364 -10.57 -12.24 -1.97
CA GLU A 364 -10.62 -11.13 -2.91
C GLU A 364 -9.81 -11.45 -4.18
N SER A 365 -8.55 -11.86 -4.02
CA SER A 365 -7.64 -12.19 -5.12
C SER A 365 -8.16 -13.35 -5.98
N ARG A 366 -8.58 -14.46 -5.35
CA ARG A 366 -9.10 -15.64 -6.06
C ARG A 366 -10.40 -15.36 -6.79
N MET A 367 -11.30 -14.58 -6.18
CA MET A 367 -12.57 -14.19 -6.81
C MET A 367 -12.34 -13.25 -7.99
N SER A 368 -11.50 -12.23 -7.82
CA SER A 368 -11.13 -11.29 -8.87
C SER A 368 -10.48 -12.02 -10.05
N ALA A 369 -9.54 -12.93 -9.81
CA ALA A 369 -8.92 -13.75 -10.85
C ALA A 369 -9.94 -14.63 -11.60
N ALA A 370 -10.88 -15.26 -10.89
CA ALA A 370 -11.94 -16.06 -11.51
C ALA A 370 -12.86 -15.21 -12.41
N ILE A 371 -13.23 -14.01 -11.98
CA ILE A 371 -14.04 -13.09 -12.79
C ILE A 371 -13.26 -12.58 -14.00
N GLN A 372 -12.01 -12.14 -13.82
CA GLN A 372 -11.19 -11.64 -14.92
C GLN A 372 -10.98 -12.71 -16.00
N LYS A 373 -10.69 -13.95 -15.59
CA LYS A 373 -10.61 -15.10 -16.50
C LYS A 373 -11.92 -15.32 -17.26
N PHE A 374 -13.07 -15.19 -16.59
CA PHE A 374 -14.37 -15.28 -17.25
C PHE A 374 -14.61 -14.14 -18.26
N LEU A 375 -14.24 -12.90 -17.91
CA LEU A 375 -14.37 -11.75 -18.82
C LEU A 375 -13.46 -11.85 -20.04
N LEU A 376 -12.30 -12.49 -19.89
CA LEU A 376 -11.29 -12.67 -20.93
C LEU A 376 -11.43 -13.96 -21.73
N LYS A 377 -12.44 -14.81 -21.46
CA LYS A 377 -12.58 -16.15 -22.06
C LYS A 377 -12.60 -16.15 -23.59
N ASP A 378 -13.13 -15.09 -24.20
CA ASP A 378 -13.23 -14.91 -25.65
C ASP A 378 -12.09 -14.02 -26.21
N THR A 379 -11.17 -13.59 -25.35
CA THR A 379 -10.01 -12.77 -25.73
C THR A 379 -8.84 -13.66 -26.13
N VAL A 380 -8.25 -13.39 -27.31
CA VAL A 380 -7.03 -14.08 -27.75
C VAL A 380 -5.83 -13.50 -27.01
N LYS A 381 -5.16 -14.31 -26.18
CA LYS A 381 -3.90 -13.95 -25.52
C LYS A 381 -2.79 -13.81 -26.57
N LYS A 382 -2.15 -12.65 -26.62
CA LYS A 382 -1.04 -12.37 -27.53
C LYS A 382 0.28 -12.72 -26.85
N ALA A 383 1.20 -13.32 -27.61
CA ALA A 383 2.56 -13.50 -27.14
C ALA A 383 3.24 -12.13 -26.92
N LEU A 384 4.16 -12.08 -25.95
CA LEU A 384 5.02 -10.91 -25.80
C LEU A 384 5.91 -10.76 -27.03
N PRO A 385 6.20 -9.53 -27.47
CA PRO A 385 7.17 -9.30 -28.52
C PRO A 385 8.54 -9.86 -28.12
N ASP A 386 9.10 -10.78 -28.90
CA ASP A 386 10.50 -11.20 -28.79
C ASP A 386 11.37 -10.23 -29.59
N LYS A 387 11.56 -9.04 -29.01
CA LYS A 387 12.39 -7.97 -29.57
C LYS A 387 13.62 -7.79 -28.69
N PRO A 388 14.80 -7.47 -29.27
CA PRO A 388 15.97 -7.08 -28.50
C PRO A 388 15.63 -5.93 -27.55
N LEU A 389 16.19 -5.96 -26.34
CA LEU A 389 16.08 -4.83 -25.43
C LEU A 389 16.70 -3.57 -26.07
N PRO A 390 16.08 -2.39 -25.93
CA PRO A 390 16.71 -1.16 -26.36
C PRO A 390 18.04 -0.94 -25.62
N PRO A 391 19.05 -0.30 -26.24
CA PRO A 391 20.40 -0.18 -25.69
C PRO A 391 20.47 0.40 -24.27
N ALA A 392 19.56 1.32 -23.93
CA ALA A 392 19.48 1.90 -22.59
C ALA A 392 19.13 0.86 -21.51
N PHE A 393 18.22 -0.07 -21.81
CA PHE A 393 17.80 -1.12 -20.88
C PHE A 393 18.86 -2.21 -20.71
N GLN A 394 19.74 -2.41 -21.69
CA GLN A 394 20.85 -3.37 -21.61
C GLN A 394 21.90 -2.97 -20.55
N GLN A 395 21.94 -1.70 -20.14
CA GLN A 395 22.88 -1.18 -19.15
C GLN A 395 22.34 -1.24 -17.71
N LEU A 396 21.11 -1.74 -17.53
CA LEU A 396 20.45 -1.75 -16.23
C LEU A 396 20.95 -2.83 -15.27
N ASP A 397 21.88 -3.69 -15.67
CA ASP A 397 22.41 -4.73 -14.79
C ASP A 397 22.94 -4.15 -13.47
N GLY A 398 22.25 -4.43 -12.36
CA GLY A 398 22.68 -4.04 -11.03
C GLY A 398 21.62 -4.19 -9.95
N TRP A 399 21.97 -3.72 -8.76
CA TRP A 399 21.07 -3.63 -7.61
C TRP A 399 20.38 -2.27 -7.57
N TYR A 400 19.08 -2.28 -7.27
CA TYR A 400 18.26 -1.09 -7.16
C TYR A 400 17.46 -1.11 -5.86
N GLN A 401 17.04 0.07 -5.44
CA GLN A 401 16.22 0.30 -4.27
C GLN A 401 15.08 1.24 -4.61
N GLN A 402 13.89 0.95 -4.08
CA GLN A 402 12.74 1.84 -4.16
C GLN A 402 12.98 3.13 -3.35
N ILE A 403 12.70 4.30 -3.94
CA ILE A 403 13.01 5.61 -3.32
C ILE A 403 11.78 6.53 -3.15
N ASN A 404 10.58 5.96 -3.26
CA ASN A 404 9.31 6.66 -3.05
C ASN A 404 8.32 5.85 -2.19
N PRO A 405 8.72 5.34 -1.01
CA PRO A 405 7.82 4.55 -0.17
C PRO A 405 6.62 5.38 0.30
N ARG A 406 5.45 4.74 0.45
CA ARG A 406 4.19 5.38 0.90
C ARG A 406 4.31 6.08 2.26
N TYR A 407 4.92 5.40 3.24
CA TYR A 407 5.08 5.87 4.62
C TYR A 407 6.55 6.18 4.89
N GLU A 408 6.91 7.43 5.24
CA GLU A 408 8.31 7.78 5.53
C GLU A 408 8.80 7.08 6.81
N VAL A 409 7.93 6.93 7.81
CA VAL A 409 8.27 6.26 9.08
C VAL A 409 8.69 4.79 8.89
N LEU A 410 8.26 4.12 7.81
CA LEU A 410 8.63 2.72 7.51
C LEU A 410 9.87 2.62 6.60
N ARG A 411 10.42 3.74 6.16
CA ARG A 411 11.56 3.77 5.25
C ARG A 411 12.79 3.05 5.81
N TYR A 412 13.03 3.13 7.12
CA TYR A 412 14.15 2.41 7.75
C TYR A 412 14.07 0.88 7.60
N ILE A 413 12.89 0.31 7.34
CA ILE A 413 12.73 -1.11 7.03
C ILE A 413 12.81 -1.30 5.52
N ALA A 414 12.07 -0.51 4.75
CA ALA A 414 12.03 -0.60 3.29
C ALA A 414 13.43 -0.50 2.67
N ASP A 415 14.27 0.40 3.19
CA ASP A 415 15.61 0.65 2.66
C ASP A 415 16.58 -0.53 2.82
N VAL A 416 16.22 -1.54 3.63
CA VAL A 416 16.98 -2.79 3.81
C VAL A 416 16.27 -3.99 3.20
N MET A 417 14.94 -3.95 3.10
CA MET A 417 14.11 -5.08 2.67
C MET A 417 13.66 -5.02 1.21
N SER A 418 13.74 -3.86 0.55
CA SER A 418 13.16 -3.64 -0.78
C SER A 418 14.22 -3.51 -1.87
N TYR A 419 15.21 -4.41 -1.87
CA TYR A 419 16.22 -4.47 -2.93
C TYR A 419 15.78 -5.35 -4.08
N THR A 420 15.92 -4.82 -5.30
CA THR A 420 15.63 -5.54 -6.54
C THR A 420 16.90 -5.66 -7.38
N ARG A 421 17.20 -6.87 -7.84
CA ARG A 421 18.25 -7.12 -8.84
C ARG A 421 17.61 -7.04 -10.22
N PHE A 422 18.15 -6.21 -11.10
CA PHE A 422 17.80 -6.22 -12.51
C PHE A 422 18.91 -6.93 -13.27
N SER A 423 18.60 -8.00 -14.00
CA SER A 423 19.57 -8.80 -14.75
C SER A 423 19.15 -8.84 -16.22
N VAL A 424 20.08 -8.56 -17.13
CA VAL A 424 19.82 -8.66 -18.57
C VAL A 424 20.11 -10.09 -19.02
N VAL A 425 19.08 -10.82 -19.46
CA VAL A 425 19.18 -12.22 -19.88
C VAL A 425 18.62 -12.33 -21.30
N GLY A 426 19.52 -12.44 -22.28
CA GLY A 426 19.14 -12.43 -23.70
C GLY A 426 18.42 -11.13 -24.08
N ASN A 427 17.19 -11.24 -24.58
CA ASN A 427 16.33 -10.12 -24.99
C ASN A 427 15.41 -9.61 -23.88
N LYS A 428 15.61 -10.03 -22.62
CA LYS A 428 14.71 -9.72 -21.52
C LYS A 428 15.44 -9.09 -20.35
N LEU A 429 14.72 -8.23 -19.63
CA LEU A 429 15.13 -7.74 -18.33
C LEU A 429 14.44 -8.62 -17.27
N GLN A 430 15.22 -9.34 -16.49
CA GLN A 430 14.72 -10.10 -15.36
C GLN A 430 14.83 -9.25 -14.10
N ARG A 431 13.74 -9.16 -13.33
CA ARG A 431 13.78 -8.51 -12.01
C ARG A 431 13.55 -9.54 -10.93
N THR A 432 14.41 -9.55 -9.92
CA THR A 432 14.32 -10.47 -8.78
C THR A 432 14.33 -9.67 -7.48
N SER A 433 13.27 -9.80 -6.68
CA SER A 433 13.22 -9.25 -5.32
C SER A 433 14.04 -10.14 -4.37
N LEU A 434 14.95 -9.53 -3.60
CA LEU A 434 15.87 -10.30 -2.75
C LEU A 434 15.16 -11.12 -1.65
N PHE A 435 14.05 -10.59 -1.13
CA PHE A 435 13.34 -11.17 0.02
C PHE A 435 11.98 -11.77 -0.33
N GLU A 436 11.33 -11.28 -1.38
CA GLU A 436 10.01 -11.79 -1.78
C GLU A 436 10.14 -13.00 -2.72
N GLY A 437 11.26 -13.11 -3.44
CA GLY A 437 11.49 -14.22 -4.36
C GLY A 437 10.70 -14.12 -5.68
N ASP A 438 9.98 -13.02 -5.88
CA ASP A 438 9.28 -12.73 -7.13
C ASP A 438 10.31 -12.52 -8.26
N GLU A 439 10.09 -13.25 -9.35
CA GLU A 439 10.83 -13.12 -10.59
C GLU A 439 9.86 -12.66 -11.68
N SER A 440 10.24 -11.63 -12.42
CA SER A 440 9.50 -11.17 -13.58
C SER A 440 10.39 -11.18 -14.81
N GLU A 441 9.75 -11.35 -15.97
CA GLU A 441 10.38 -11.25 -17.28
C GLU A 441 9.77 -10.08 -18.05
N ASP A 442 10.57 -9.04 -18.28
CA ASP A 442 10.13 -7.85 -19.01
C ASP A 442 10.74 -7.80 -20.42
N GLY A 443 9.89 -7.63 -21.42
CA GLY A 443 10.26 -7.55 -22.84
C GLY A 443 10.13 -6.15 -23.40
N ALA A 444 10.79 -5.88 -24.52
CA ALA A 444 10.72 -4.58 -25.18
C ALA A 444 9.33 -4.32 -25.78
N TYR A 445 8.68 -3.23 -25.35
CA TYR A 445 7.45 -2.75 -25.96
C TYR A 445 7.76 -1.78 -27.11
N ASN A 446 8.58 -0.77 -26.82
CA ASN A 446 9.15 0.19 -27.76
C ASN A 446 10.51 0.69 -27.23
N GLU A 447 11.11 1.70 -27.90
CA GLU A 447 12.42 2.26 -27.50
C GLU A 447 12.46 2.86 -26.09
N GLN A 448 11.32 3.24 -25.52
CA GLN A 448 11.21 3.94 -24.24
C GLN A 448 10.63 3.09 -23.11
N LEU A 449 9.95 1.99 -23.43
CA LEU A 449 9.15 1.22 -22.48
C LEU A 449 9.41 -0.28 -22.59
N LEU A 450 9.46 -0.94 -21.44
CA LEU A 450 9.30 -2.40 -21.34
C LEU A 450 7.90 -2.76 -20.87
N MET A 451 7.48 -3.95 -21.29
CA MET A 451 6.22 -4.59 -20.94
C MET A 451 6.51 -5.84 -20.14
N ASP A 452 5.78 -5.96 -19.06
CA ASP A 452 5.87 -7.07 -18.12
C ASP A 452 5.01 -8.25 -18.59
N ALA A 453 5.55 -9.45 -18.47
CA ALA A 453 4.90 -10.66 -18.95
C ALA A 453 3.57 -10.95 -18.24
N ASP A 454 3.51 -10.70 -16.94
CA ASP A 454 2.37 -11.07 -16.10
C ASP A 454 1.20 -10.11 -16.26
N SER A 455 1.45 -8.82 -16.41
CA SER A 455 0.41 -7.85 -16.71
C SER A 455 0.07 -7.79 -18.20
N GLY A 456 1.05 -7.99 -19.09
CA GLY A 456 0.87 -7.78 -20.53
C GLY A 456 0.73 -6.32 -20.93
N LEU A 457 1.14 -5.37 -20.07
CA LEU A 457 1.04 -3.93 -20.32
C LEU A 457 2.40 -3.22 -20.17
N PRO A 458 2.66 -2.14 -20.92
CA PRO A 458 3.88 -1.36 -20.78
C PRO A 458 3.91 -0.65 -19.44
N LYS A 459 4.93 -0.93 -18.62
CA LYS A 459 4.99 -0.46 -17.23
C LYS A 459 6.35 0.00 -16.75
N ILE A 460 7.40 -0.16 -17.55
CA ILE A 460 8.76 0.14 -17.12
C ILE A 460 9.35 1.18 -18.03
N ALA A 461 9.93 2.23 -17.46
CA ALA A 461 10.69 3.22 -18.21
C ALA A 461 11.96 3.62 -17.44
N ILE A 462 13.05 3.86 -18.16
CA ILE A 462 14.19 4.60 -17.60
C ILE A 462 13.78 6.08 -17.58
N VAL A 463 13.91 6.74 -16.45
CA VAL A 463 13.50 8.13 -16.24
C VAL A 463 14.65 8.96 -15.68
N ASN A 464 14.56 10.27 -15.80
CA ASN A 464 15.47 11.20 -15.15
C ASN A 464 14.71 11.97 -14.08
N ASP A 465 14.80 11.51 -12.83
CA ASP A 465 14.17 12.14 -11.68
C ASP A 465 14.95 13.41 -11.27
N PRO A 466 14.27 14.52 -10.96
CA PRO A 466 14.93 15.79 -10.67
C PRO A 466 15.82 15.79 -9.41
N LEU A 467 15.69 14.81 -8.51
CA LEU A 467 16.48 14.71 -7.29
C LEU A 467 17.43 13.50 -7.28
N ALA A 468 17.01 12.38 -7.87
CA ALA A 468 17.77 11.13 -7.89
C ALA A 468 18.65 10.96 -9.13
N GLY A 469 18.40 11.72 -10.20
CA GLY A 469 19.02 11.54 -11.51
C GLY A 469 18.39 10.38 -12.27
N GLU A 470 19.22 9.64 -13.02
CA GLU A 470 18.76 8.44 -13.73
C GLU A 470 18.20 7.40 -12.75
N ALA A 471 16.99 6.92 -13.05
CA ALA A 471 16.25 5.94 -12.27
C ALA A 471 15.40 5.07 -13.20
N VAL A 472 14.84 3.99 -12.66
CA VAL A 472 13.88 3.15 -13.37
C VAL A 472 12.54 3.27 -12.68
N GLN A 473 11.51 3.70 -13.41
CA GLN A 473 10.14 3.68 -12.91
C GLN A 473 9.45 2.40 -13.38
N ILE A 474 8.80 1.71 -12.45
CA ILE A 474 8.01 0.50 -12.69
C ILE A 474 6.62 0.77 -12.13
N GLU A 475 5.62 0.87 -13.00
CA GLU A 475 4.27 1.32 -12.64
C GLU A 475 4.36 2.67 -11.91
N ASN A 476 4.12 2.66 -10.60
CA ASN A 476 4.16 3.84 -9.74
C ASN A 476 5.43 3.89 -8.85
N ASP A 477 6.24 2.84 -8.81
CA ASP A 477 7.44 2.75 -7.99
C ASP A 477 8.68 3.24 -8.73
N LEU A 478 9.55 3.96 -8.03
CA LEU A 478 10.77 4.53 -8.57
C LEU A 478 11.99 3.87 -7.93
N TYR A 479 12.87 3.32 -8.77
CA TYR A 479 14.03 2.55 -8.37
C TYR A 479 15.32 3.27 -8.73
N LYS A 480 16.20 3.46 -7.75
CA LYS A 480 17.53 4.04 -7.93
C LYS A 480 18.61 2.96 -7.90
N ARG A 481 19.57 3.05 -8.82
CA ARG A 481 20.72 2.14 -8.84
C ARG A 481 21.60 2.36 -7.62
N LEU A 482 22.06 1.26 -7.02
CA LEU A 482 22.97 1.25 -5.88
C LEU A 482 24.39 0.91 -6.31
N SER A 483 25.35 1.47 -5.57
CA SER A 483 26.73 0.98 -5.66
C SER A 483 26.84 -0.39 -4.97
N PRO A 484 27.71 -1.30 -5.46
CA PRO A 484 27.95 -2.57 -4.79
C PRO A 484 28.38 -2.39 -3.32
N LEU A 485 29.16 -1.34 -3.02
CA LEU A 485 29.58 -1.03 -1.66
C LEU A 485 28.40 -0.70 -0.74
N HIS A 486 27.43 0.08 -1.22
CA HIS A 486 26.24 0.41 -0.43
C HIS A 486 25.41 -0.84 -0.13
N PHE A 487 25.08 -1.60 -1.17
CA PHE A 487 24.25 -2.80 -1.05
C PHE A 487 24.91 -3.88 -0.18
N TYR A 488 26.14 -4.30 -0.53
CA TYR A 488 26.83 -5.34 0.23
C TYR A 488 27.25 -4.85 1.62
N GLY A 489 27.53 -3.55 1.79
CA GLY A 489 27.88 -2.97 3.09
C GLY A 489 26.72 -3.04 4.09
N LEU A 490 25.52 -2.63 3.69
CA LEU A 490 24.33 -2.76 4.53
C LEU A 490 23.99 -4.23 4.80
N LEU A 491 23.99 -5.08 3.76
CA LEU A 491 23.71 -6.51 3.93
C LEU A 491 24.73 -7.20 4.85
N ALA A 492 26.01 -6.83 4.76
CA ALA A 492 27.05 -7.35 5.65
C ALA A 492 26.88 -6.84 7.08
N LEU A 493 26.65 -5.53 7.29
CA LEU A 493 26.40 -4.96 8.62
C LEU A 493 25.30 -5.72 9.34
N PHE A 494 24.15 -5.81 8.69
CA PHE A 494 22.94 -6.41 9.23
C PHE A 494 23.05 -7.93 9.36
N GLY A 495 23.60 -8.61 8.35
CA GLY A 495 23.82 -10.06 8.38
C GLY A 495 24.84 -10.48 9.46
N THR A 496 25.95 -9.76 9.59
CA THR A 496 26.95 -9.99 10.65
C THR A 496 26.36 -9.69 12.02
N TRP A 497 25.64 -8.57 12.18
CA TRP A 497 24.96 -8.24 13.43
C TRP A 497 24.03 -9.36 13.90
N LEU A 498 23.24 -9.92 13.00
CA LEU A 498 22.32 -11.02 13.30
C LEU A 498 23.04 -12.31 13.73
N VAL A 499 24.07 -12.72 12.97
CA VAL A 499 24.87 -13.90 13.33
C VAL A 499 25.49 -13.72 14.71
N PHE A 500 26.02 -12.53 15.02
CA PHE A 500 26.58 -12.26 16.33
C PHE A 500 25.50 -12.27 17.41
N ILE A 501 24.30 -11.73 17.20
CA ILE A 501 23.22 -11.85 18.20
C ILE A 501 22.92 -13.33 18.54
N LEU A 502 22.75 -14.18 17.53
CA LEU A 502 22.40 -15.59 17.74
C LEU A 502 23.49 -16.34 18.50
N LEU A 503 24.76 -16.15 18.11
CA LEU A 503 25.90 -16.73 18.83
C LEU A 503 25.97 -16.22 20.27
N ASN A 504 25.56 -14.97 20.53
CA ASN A 504 25.67 -14.38 21.85
C ASN A 504 24.65 -14.99 22.80
N PHE A 505 23.43 -15.25 22.33
CA PHE A 505 22.42 -15.98 23.09
C PHE A 505 22.93 -17.37 23.51
N VAL A 506 23.56 -18.11 22.59
CA VAL A 506 24.14 -19.43 22.90
C VAL A 506 25.26 -19.32 23.93
N MET A 507 26.20 -18.39 23.74
CA MET A 507 27.33 -18.20 24.67
C MET A 507 26.88 -17.72 26.05
N ALA A 508 25.91 -16.82 26.12
CA ALA A 508 25.32 -16.35 27.36
C ALA A 508 24.59 -17.49 28.09
N ALA A 509 23.84 -18.33 27.38
CA ALA A 509 23.16 -19.50 27.95
C ALA A 509 24.17 -20.51 28.54
N ILE A 510 25.20 -20.89 27.78
CA ILE A 510 26.28 -21.78 28.26
C ILE A 510 26.97 -21.18 29.49
N THR A 511 27.28 -19.89 29.45
CA THR A 511 27.95 -19.20 30.56
C THR A 511 27.06 -19.12 31.80
N GLY A 512 25.75 -18.90 31.62
CA GLY A 512 24.75 -18.92 32.69
C GLY A 512 24.66 -20.29 33.35
N LEU A 513 24.53 -21.37 32.57
CA LEU A 513 24.49 -22.75 33.08
C LEU A 513 25.78 -23.12 33.83
N ARG A 514 26.95 -22.77 33.29
CA ARG A 514 28.23 -23.00 33.98
C ARG A 514 28.32 -22.24 35.30
N ARG A 515 27.77 -21.03 35.37
CA ARG A 515 27.75 -20.22 36.58
C ARG A 515 26.81 -20.82 37.64
N ILE A 516 25.63 -21.30 37.24
CA ILE A 516 24.71 -22.05 38.12
C ILE A 516 25.38 -23.32 38.65
N ALA A 517 26.15 -24.02 37.81
CA ALA A 517 26.92 -25.20 38.20
C ALA A 517 28.22 -24.89 39.00
N GLY A 518 28.43 -23.67 39.47
CA GLY A 518 29.60 -23.27 40.26
C GLY A 518 30.91 -23.14 39.47
N LYS A 519 30.89 -23.29 38.14
CA LYS A 519 32.06 -23.24 37.22
C LYS A 519 32.12 -21.91 36.43
N GLY A 520 31.71 -20.82 37.06
CA GLY A 520 31.51 -19.52 36.41
C GLY A 520 32.80 -18.78 36.05
N GLN A 521 32.77 -18.00 34.97
CA GLN A 521 33.84 -17.06 34.61
C GLN A 521 33.84 -15.81 35.54
N PRO A 522 34.93 -15.01 35.55
CA PRO A 522 34.96 -13.72 36.23
C PRO A 522 33.75 -12.84 35.87
N ILE A 523 33.25 -12.05 36.84
CA ILE A 523 32.06 -11.20 36.67
C ILE A 523 32.22 -10.22 35.49
N ALA A 524 33.43 -9.71 35.26
CA ALA A 524 33.75 -8.85 34.12
C ALA A 524 33.40 -9.51 32.78
N ASN A 525 33.85 -10.76 32.57
CA ASN A 525 33.55 -11.53 31.35
C ASN A 525 32.06 -11.85 31.21
N ALA A 526 31.36 -12.12 32.32
CA ALA A 526 29.92 -12.36 32.30
C ALA A 526 29.16 -11.10 31.85
N ARG A 527 29.52 -9.92 32.37
CA ARG A 527 28.88 -8.65 31.98
C ARG A 527 29.04 -8.33 30.49
N LEU A 528 30.22 -8.61 29.91
CA LEU A 528 30.47 -8.43 28.47
C LEU A 528 29.57 -9.30 27.58
N LEU A 529 29.13 -10.46 28.06
CA LEU A 529 28.24 -11.35 27.31
C LEU A 529 26.75 -11.01 27.53
N PHE A 530 26.35 -10.71 28.77
CA PHE A 530 24.94 -10.49 29.10
C PHE A 530 24.41 -9.10 28.68
N MET A 531 25.23 -8.05 28.66
CA MET A 531 24.76 -6.71 28.29
C MET A 531 24.31 -6.62 26.82
N PRO A 532 25.04 -7.17 25.83
CA PRO A 532 24.54 -7.21 24.45
C PRO A 532 23.33 -8.13 24.27
N VAL A 533 23.15 -9.17 25.09
CA VAL A 533 21.89 -9.95 25.13
C VAL A 533 20.75 -9.05 25.58
N LEU A 534 20.93 -8.25 26.63
CA LEU A 534 19.93 -7.30 27.10
C LEU A 534 19.58 -6.29 26.00
N ALA A 535 20.57 -5.72 25.30
CA ALA A 535 20.32 -4.83 24.16
C ALA A 535 19.46 -5.51 23.09
N SER A 536 19.78 -6.76 22.73
CA SER A 536 19.04 -7.55 21.75
C SER A 536 17.60 -7.83 22.20
N LEU A 537 17.40 -8.17 23.48
CA LEU A 537 16.08 -8.41 24.05
C LEU A 537 15.23 -7.13 24.08
N ILE A 538 15.81 -5.97 24.41
CA ILE A 538 15.11 -4.69 24.38
C ILE A 538 14.66 -4.36 22.94
N LEU A 539 15.53 -4.58 21.95
CA LEU A 539 15.19 -4.36 20.55
C LEU A 539 14.01 -5.24 20.09
N ILE A 540 14.08 -6.54 20.40
CA ILE A 540 12.99 -7.48 20.09
C ILE A 540 11.72 -7.05 20.82
N TRP A 541 11.82 -6.62 22.07
CA TRP A 541 10.69 -6.19 22.88
C TRP A 541 9.98 -4.97 22.28
N PHE A 542 10.68 -3.86 22.03
CA PHE A 542 10.02 -2.65 21.54
C PHE A 542 9.58 -2.77 20.07
N LYS A 543 10.23 -3.60 19.27
CA LYS A 543 9.78 -3.89 17.90
C LYS A 543 8.46 -4.67 17.89
N ASN A 544 8.24 -5.53 18.87
CA ASN A 544 7.02 -6.34 18.98
C ASN A 544 5.96 -5.72 19.91
N SER A 545 6.06 -4.44 20.29
CA SER A 545 5.12 -3.80 21.22
C SER A 545 3.66 -3.97 20.80
N GLY A 546 3.35 -3.86 19.51
CA GLY A 546 1.98 -4.05 19.02
C GLY A 546 1.41 -5.45 19.28
N ALA A 547 2.24 -6.50 19.19
CA ALA A 547 1.84 -7.87 19.51
C ALA A 547 1.80 -8.13 21.02
N ILE A 548 2.67 -7.48 21.80
CA ILE A 548 2.79 -7.65 23.26
C ILE A 548 1.58 -7.03 23.99
N PHE A 549 1.13 -5.85 23.55
CA PHE A 549 0.05 -5.11 24.23
C PHE A 549 -1.32 -5.25 23.56
N GLY A 550 -1.38 -5.88 22.38
CA GLY A 550 -2.60 -6.13 21.62
C GLY A 550 -3.26 -4.86 21.05
N ASN A 551 -4.09 -5.02 20.02
CA ASN A 551 -4.90 -3.95 19.43
C ASN A 551 -4.08 -2.69 19.05
N ALA A 552 -2.93 -2.91 18.42
CA ALA A 552 -1.94 -1.87 18.15
C ALA A 552 -2.56 -0.69 17.37
N ALA A 553 -3.37 -0.97 16.34
CA ALA A 553 -4.09 0.02 15.53
C ALA A 553 -4.89 1.04 16.38
N ALA A 554 -5.54 0.60 17.46
CA ALA A 554 -6.31 1.47 18.35
C ALA A 554 -5.45 2.20 19.41
N GLN A 555 -4.22 1.75 19.62
CA GLN A 555 -3.28 2.33 20.60
C GLN A 555 -2.23 3.25 19.98
N TRP A 556 -2.04 3.18 18.66
CA TRP A 556 -1.27 4.14 17.89
C TRP A 556 -2.00 5.48 17.86
N GLY A 557 -1.25 6.58 17.82
CA GLY A 557 -1.84 7.91 17.73
C GLY A 557 -2.29 8.54 19.05
N SER A 558 -2.18 7.82 20.16
CA SER A 558 -2.46 8.34 21.50
C SER A 558 -1.34 7.96 22.48
N VAL A 559 -1.28 8.64 23.63
CA VAL A 559 -0.40 8.25 24.72
C VAL A 559 -0.96 6.97 25.35
N SER A 560 -0.31 5.84 25.10
CA SER A 560 -0.75 4.49 25.46
C SER A 560 0.43 3.67 25.97
N ALA A 561 0.14 2.51 26.56
CA ALA A 561 1.20 1.59 26.97
C ALA A 561 2.06 1.15 25.77
N THR A 562 1.44 0.89 24.62
CA THR A 562 2.16 0.56 23.37
C THR A 562 3.05 1.71 22.93
N SER A 563 2.52 2.93 22.86
CA SER A 563 3.28 4.06 22.32
C SER A 563 4.43 4.49 23.24
N LEU A 564 4.21 4.51 24.56
CA LEU A 564 5.27 4.74 25.54
C LEU A 564 6.33 3.63 25.50
N ASN A 565 5.94 2.38 25.28
CA ASN A 565 6.89 1.27 25.17
C ASN A 565 7.79 1.41 23.93
N VAL A 566 7.24 1.82 22.78
CA VAL A 566 8.04 2.08 21.57
C VAL A 566 9.03 3.22 21.80
N MET A 567 8.57 4.34 22.38
CA MET A 567 9.43 5.49 22.67
C MET A 567 10.54 5.13 23.68
N LEU A 568 10.15 4.62 24.85
CA LEU A 568 11.09 4.30 25.93
C LEU A 568 11.98 3.10 25.59
N GLY A 569 11.45 2.11 24.88
CA GLY A 569 12.18 0.93 24.45
C GLY A 569 13.26 1.25 23.42
N SER A 570 12.96 2.12 22.45
CA SER A 570 13.96 2.58 21.49
C SER A 570 15.06 3.44 22.15
N LEU A 571 14.72 4.31 23.12
CA LEU A 571 15.69 5.05 23.94
C LEU A 571 16.54 4.11 24.81
N ALA A 572 15.91 3.13 25.46
CA ALA A 572 16.60 2.14 26.28
C ALA A 572 17.56 1.28 25.45
N TYR A 573 17.14 0.89 24.24
CA TYR A 573 18.01 0.18 23.29
C TYR A 573 19.26 1.00 22.99
N ALA A 574 19.09 2.28 22.60
CA ALA A 574 20.22 3.16 22.33
C ALA A 574 21.16 3.31 23.53
N ALA A 575 20.61 3.55 24.73
CA ALA A 575 21.39 3.70 25.95
C ALA A 575 22.19 2.42 26.30
N VAL A 576 21.56 1.24 26.24
CA VAL A 576 22.21 -0.04 26.55
C VAL A 576 23.26 -0.39 25.49
N SER A 577 23.00 -0.13 24.20
CA SER A 577 23.97 -0.35 23.13
C SER A 577 25.21 0.52 23.29
N LEU A 578 25.06 1.81 23.64
CA LEU A 578 26.19 2.69 23.94
C LEU A 578 26.94 2.27 25.21
N TYR A 579 26.21 1.81 26.24
CA TYR A 579 26.82 1.25 27.44
C TYR A 579 27.64 -0.02 27.13
N CYS A 580 27.15 -0.89 26.25
CA CYS A 580 27.90 -2.07 25.78
C CYS A 580 29.23 -1.65 25.14
N LEU A 581 29.22 -0.62 24.30
CA LEU A 581 30.41 -0.10 23.64
C LEU A 581 31.41 0.50 24.66
N TRP A 582 30.92 1.29 25.62
CA TRP A 582 31.74 1.81 26.71
C TRP A 582 32.32 0.69 27.58
N LEU A 583 31.53 -0.32 27.92
CA LEU A 583 31.95 -1.47 28.73
C LEU A 583 33.04 -2.29 28.01
N ALA A 584 32.88 -2.50 26.71
CA ALA A 584 33.88 -3.13 25.86
C ALA A 584 35.19 -2.31 25.89
N PHE A 585 35.14 -1.00 25.78
CA PHE A 585 36.35 -0.16 25.87
C PHE A 585 37.04 -0.25 27.25
N GLN A 586 36.27 -0.17 28.34
CA GLN A 586 36.83 -0.19 29.71
C GLN A 586 37.49 -1.53 30.06
N GLN A 587 36.99 -2.64 29.53
CA GLN A 587 37.47 -3.98 29.90
C GLN A 587 38.61 -4.51 29.01
N ILE A 588 39.15 -3.70 28.09
CA ILE A 588 40.20 -4.11 27.13
C ILE A 588 41.47 -4.60 27.82
N ARG A 589 41.75 -4.10 29.04
CA ARG A 589 42.92 -4.47 29.85
C ARG A 589 42.62 -5.43 31.01
N ILE A 590 41.33 -5.69 31.29
CA ILE A 590 40.87 -6.39 32.50
C ILE A 590 40.29 -7.77 32.18
N SER A 591 39.81 -8.00 30.96
CA SER A 591 39.20 -9.28 30.61
C SER A 591 40.19 -10.44 30.63
N ALA A 592 39.88 -11.48 31.40
CA ALA A 592 40.69 -12.70 31.47
C ALA A 592 40.59 -13.56 30.19
N ASN A 593 39.58 -13.31 29.34
CA ASN A 593 39.38 -14.07 28.10
C ASN A 593 39.30 -13.13 26.89
N ARG A 594 40.42 -13.01 26.17
CA ARG A 594 40.56 -12.19 24.97
C ARG A 594 39.52 -12.47 23.89
N TYR A 595 39.05 -13.71 23.76
CA TYR A 595 38.08 -14.10 22.72
C TYR A 595 36.69 -13.56 23.04
N VAL A 596 36.25 -13.71 24.31
CA VAL A 596 34.99 -13.14 24.79
C VAL A 596 35.00 -11.62 24.64
N HIS A 597 36.14 -11.00 24.95
CA HIS A 597 36.30 -9.57 24.81
C HIS A 597 36.17 -9.08 23.36
N TRP A 598 36.92 -9.67 22.42
CA TRP A 598 36.84 -9.30 21.00
C TRP A 598 35.44 -9.49 20.44
N TYR A 599 34.84 -10.64 20.74
CA TYR A 599 33.50 -10.96 20.30
C TYR A 599 32.47 -9.94 20.82
N ALA A 600 32.47 -9.68 22.13
CA ALA A 600 31.55 -8.72 22.74
C ALA A 600 31.78 -7.29 22.23
N SER A 601 33.03 -6.93 21.94
CA SER A 601 33.39 -5.63 21.35
C SER A 601 32.82 -5.49 19.95
N ILE A 602 32.97 -6.50 19.09
CA ILE A 602 32.40 -6.50 17.74
C ILE A 602 30.87 -6.38 17.81
N LEU A 603 30.20 -7.20 18.62
CA LEU A 603 28.74 -7.12 18.76
C LEU A 603 28.29 -5.75 19.32
N SER A 604 29.05 -5.16 20.24
CA SER A 604 28.74 -3.82 20.78
C SER A 604 28.87 -2.74 19.71
N VAL A 605 29.91 -2.81 18.86
CA VAL A 605 30.06 -1.91 17.69
C VAL A 605 28.90 -2.11 16.71
N LEU A 606 28.50 -3.35 16.44
CA LEU A 606 27.38 -3.64 15.54
C LEU A 606 26.07 -3.07 16.08
N HIS A 607 25.77 -3.25 17.37
CA HIS A 607 24.61 -2.61 18.02
C HIS A 607 24.66 -1.08 17.92
N ALA A 608 25.82 -0.45 18.17
CA ALA A 608 25.99 0.99 18.01
C ALA A 608 25.74 1.44 16.55
N GLY A 609 26.18 0.64 15.58
CA GLY A 609 25.88 0.86 14.16
C GLY A 609 24.37 0.85 13.86
N ILE A 610 23.63 -0.10 14.44
CA ILE A 610 22.16 -0.13 14.35
C ILE A 610 21.51 1.09 15.02
N VAL A 611 22.05 1.56 16.14
CA VAL A 611 21.55 2.80 16.79
C VAL A 611 21.76 4.01 15.89
N VAL A 612 22.94 4.15 15.28
CA VAL A 612 23.21 5.24 14.30
C VAL A 612 22.25 5.14 13.12
N TYR A 613 22.05 3.94 12.59
CA TYR A 613 21.08 3.69 11.52
C TYR A 613 19.68 4.18 11.91
N LEU A 614 19.14 3.74 13.05
CA LEU A 614 17.82 4.13 13.53
C LEU A 614 17.71 5.64 13.84
N LEU A 615 18.79 6.27 14.31
CA LEU A 615 18.85 7.72 14.52
C LEU A 615 18.75 8.50 13.20
N CYS A 616 19.41 8.03 12.13
CA CYS A 616 19.32 8.66 10.81
C CYS A 616 17.89 8.70 10.26
N TYR A 617 17.03 7.76 10.68
CA TYR A 617 15.60 7.72 10.32
C TYR A 617 14.68 8.27 11.42
N GLY A 618 15.21 8.82 12.51
CA GLY A 618 14.39 9.39 13.59
C GLY A 618 13.58 8.37 14.41
N ILE A 619 13.97 7.09 14.40
CA ILE A 619 13.24 6.01 15.08
C ILE A 619 13.54 5.96 16.58
N ILE A 620 14.74 6.38 17.00
CA ILE A 620 15.10 6.41 18.42
C ILE A 620 14.34 7.54 19.13
N GLY A 621 13.49 7.17 20.09
CA GLY A 621 12.65 8.13 20.83
C GLY A 621 11.43 8.61 20.04
N ILE A 622 11.02 7.88 19.01
CA ILE A 622 9.83 8.22 18.22
C ILE A 622 8.59 8.29 19.11
N ARG A 623 7.78 9.35 18.93
CA ARG A 623 6.51 9.56 19.62
C ARG A 623 5.39 9.26 18.64
N THR A 624 4.77 8.08 18.76
CA THR A 624 3.75 7.65 17.78
C THR A 624 2.37 8.29 17.96
N TRP A 625 2.29 9.32 18.80
CA TRP A 625 1.10 10.13 19.09
C TRP A 625 1.30 11.61 18.76
N ALA A 626 2.44 11.98 18.18
CA ALA A 626 2.86 13.36 18.00
C ALA A 626 3.41 13.62 16.59
#